data_AF-A0A0Q6LE40-F1
#
_entry.id   AF-A0A0Q6LE40-F1
#
_cell.length_a   1.000
_cell.length_b   1.000
_cell.length_c   1.000
_cell.angle_alpha   90.00
_cell.angle_beta   90.00
_cell.angle_gamma   90.00
#
_symmetry.space_group_name_H-M   'P 1'
#
loop_
_entity.id
_entity.type
_entity.pdbx_description
1 polymer ?
#
loop_
_entity_poly.entity_id
_entity_poly.type
_entity_poly.pdbx_seq_one_letter_code
_entity_poly.pdbx_strand_id
1 'polypeptide(L)'
;MSKGRAEHHHPVRTEPVEGRAPLWAATLLVLLSGCSTIQQPLQALRDAVMPAKAASAPATAASAPAKAASAAAPAIARPDPEAPVAPALQRSYDDARRALRAGRMDEAERAFKAIAQANPDLGGPHANLGVIYRQANKLPESAGELEQAVRLNPKQPLYFNQLGITYRQQGQFTKAKDAYERAISLDAGYAAPLLNLGILYDLYLWDVAQAGDMYGRYLALTPGGDATVTKWVADLKNRKQPAAAAAPAAAASRKEKP
;
A
#
# COMPACT_ATOMS: atom_id res chain seq x y z
N MET A 1 -21.98 -37.92 72.82
CA MET A 1 -22.88 -38.49 71.79
C MET A 1 -24.19 -37.70 71.78
N SER A 2 -24.52 -37.12 70.62
CA SER A 2 -25.83 -36.65 70.13
C SER A 2 -26.65 -35.64 70.95
N LYS A 3 -26.76 -34.39 70.47
CA LYS A 3 -27.88 -33.89 69.64
C LYS A 3 -27.66 -32.41 69.27
N GLY A 4 -28.05 -32.05 68.05
CA GLY A 4 -27.76 -30.76 67.40
C GLY A 4 -28.56 -29.55 67.89
N ARG A 5 -28.15 -28.39 67.36
CA ARG A 5 -28.88 -27.10 67.30
C ARG A 5 -28.21 -26.27 66.20
N ALA A 6 -28.90 -26.00 65.09
CA ALA A 6 -29.93 -24.99 64.88
C ALA A 6 -29.31 -23.74 64.24
N GLU A 7 -29.68 -23.56 62.97
CA GLU A 7 -29.39 -22.39 62.14
C GLU A 7 -30.07 -21.15 62.71
N HIS A 8 -29.35 -20.03 62.75
CA HIS A 8 -29.95 -18.71 62.94
C HIS A 8 -29.41 -17.75 61.87
N HIS A 9 -30.31 -17.42 60.94
CA HIS A 9 -30.22 -16.32 59.99
C HIS A 9 -30.06 -14.98 60.73
N HIS A 10 -29.10 -14.17 60.30
CA HIS A 10 -29.05 -12.74 60.64
C HIS A 10 -29.41 -11.90 59.40
N PRO A 11 -30.37 -10.96 59.51
CA PRO A 11 -30.82 -10.14 58.39
C PRO A 11 -29.85 -8.98 58.09
N VAL A 12 -29.71 -8.70 56.79
CA VAL A 12 -29.03 -7.54 56.20
C VAL A 12 -29.78 -6.26 56.59
N ARG A 13 -29.08 -5.29 57.19
CA ARG A 13 -29.56 -3.90 57.32
C ARG A 13 -28.85 -3.03 56.28
N THR A 14 -29.65 -2.39 55.43
CA THR A 14 -29.26 -1.32 54.52
C THR A 14 -29.66 0.00 55.18
N GLU A 15 -28.71 0.94 55.31
CA GLU A 15 -28.98 2.32 55.72
C GLU A 15 -28.70 3.24 54.51
N PRO A 16 -29.54 4.26 54.25
CA PRO A 16 -29.34 5.20 53.15
C PRO A 16 -28.46 6.36 53.62
N VAL A 17 -27.46 6.75 52.81
CA VAL A 17 -26.73 8.01 53.01
C VAL A 17 -26.99 8.92 51.83
N GLU A 18 -27.84 9.92 52.10
CA GLU A 18 -28.09 11.07 51.23
C GLU A 18 -26.83 11.93 51.06
N GLY A 19 -26.68 12.45 49.85
CA GLY A 19 -26.37 13.86 49.63
C GLY A 19 -24.93 14.32 49.87
N ARG A 20 -24.07 14.19 48.85
CA ARG A 20 -23.00 15.16 48.55
C ARG A 20 -22.63 15.10 47.07
N ALA A 21 -23.10 16.09 46.31
CA ALA A 21 -22.71 16.30 44.92
C ALA A 21 -21.31 16.94 44.86
N PRO A 22 -20.36 16.43 44.05
CA PRO A 22 -19.09 17.10 43.80
C PRO A 22 -19.16 18.09 42.62
N LEU A 23 -18.46 19.20 42.81
CA LEU A 23 -18.38 20.43 42.02
C LEU A 23 -17.59 20.27 40.70
N TRP A 24 -18.22 19.77 39.63
CA TRP A 24 -17.58 19.77 38.30
C TRP A 24 -18.54 20.14 37.16
N ALA A 25 -19.55 20.98 37.46
CA ALA A 25 -20.39 21.61 36.44
C ALA A 25 -19.95 23.07 36.22
N ALA A 26 -19.92 23.48 34.94
CA ALA A 26 -19.41 24.71 34.33
C ALA A 26 -17.88 24.72 34.18
N THR A 27 -17.27 24.89 33.00
CA THR A 27 -17.60 25.61 31.75
C THR A 27 -16.62 25.03 30.69
N LEU A 28 -16.86 24.93 29.39
CA LEU A 28 -16.98 26.01 28.41
C LEU A 28 -17.12 25.35 27.00
N LEU A 29 -18.00 25.93 26.19
CA LEU A 29 -18.23 25.65 24.77
C LEU A 29 -17.08 26.24 23.90
N VAL A 30 -16.97 25.77 22.64
CA VAL A 30 -16.18 26.32 21.50
C VAL A 30 -14.73 25.74 21.44
N LEU A 31 -14.34 24.92 20.45
CA LEU A 31 -14.15 25.24 19.03
C LEU A 31 -14.30 24.01 18.12
N LEU A 32 -15.26 24.07 17.20
CA LEU A 32 -15.18 23.41 15.89
C LEU A 32 -14.17 24.17 15.04
N SER A 33 -12.93 23.71 14.97
CA SER A 33 -11.99 24.02 13.88
C SER A 33 -10.75 23.15 13.98
N GLY A 34 -10.45 22.43 12.91
CA GLY A 34 -9.08 21.96 12.67
C GLY A 34 -8.86 20.45 12.71
N CYS A 35 -9.72 19.64 12.07
CA CYS A 35 -9.29 18.32 11.58
C CYS A 35 -9.07 18.38 10.06
N SER A 36 -8.11 19.21 9.63
CA SER A 36 -7.59 19.20 8.25
C SER A 36 -6.13 18.74 8.17
N THR A 37 -5.48 18.53 9.31
CA THR A 37 -4.04 18.24 9.38
C THR A 37 -3.70 16.75 9.21
N ILE A 38 -4.71 15.87 9.16
CA ILE A 38 -4.52 14.41 8.92
C ILE A 38 -4.76 14.06 7.44
N GLN A 39 -5.40 14.95 6.66
CA GLN A 39 -5.72 14.70 5.24
C GLN A 39 -4.53 14.96 4.30
N GLN A 40 -3.62 15.86 4.66
CA GLN A 40 -2.53 16.29 3.79
C GLN A 40 -1.46 15.22 3.47
N PRO A 41 -1.02 14.33 4.39
CA PRO A 41 0.01 13.36 4.05
C PRO A 41 -0.44 12.32 3.01
N LEU A 42 -1.74 12.03 2.91
CA LEU A 42 -2.28 11.11 1.90
C LEU A 42 -2.40 11.75 0.51
N GLN A 43 -2.55 13.07 0.44
CA GLN A 43 -2.70 13.80 -0.82
C GLN A 43 -1.35 13.97 -1.53
N ALA A 44 -0.28 14.25 -0.77
CA ALA A 44 1.08 14.25 -1.30
C ALA A 44 1.53 12.88 -1.85
N LEU A 45 1.12 11.78 -1.20
CA LEU A 45 1.32 10.40 -1.69
C LEU A 45 0.48 10.07 -2.94
N ARG A 46 -0.68 10.72 -3.12
CA ARG A 46 -1.52 10.58 -4.32
C ARG A 46 -0.90 11.27 -5.54
N ASP A 47 -0.28 12.43 -5.32
CA ASP A 47 0.34 13.23 -6.37
C ASP A 47 1.73 12.71 -6.79
N ALA A 48 2.49 12.13 -5.85
CA ALA A 48 3.81 11.54 -6.14
C ALA A 48 3.76 10.27 -6.99
N VAL A 49 2.61 9.58 -7.05
CA VAL A 49 2.48 8.29 -7.76
C VAL A 49 2.24 8.46 -9.26
N MET A 50 2.05 9.67 -9.80
CA MET A 50 1.76 9.84 -11.24
C MET A 50 2.41 11.08 -11.88
N PRO A 51 3.64 10.99 -12.42
CA PRO A 51 4.06 11.89 -13.48
C PRO A 51 3.50 11.41 -14.83
N ALA A 52 2.52 12.15 -15.35
CA ALA A 52 2.27 12.19 -16.79
C ALA A 52 3.36 13.07 -17.42
N LYS A 53 4.36 12.47 -18.08
CA LYS A 53 5.14 13.17 -19.09
C LYS A 53 5.60 12.21 -20.18
N ALA A 54 4.80 12.15 -21.24
CA ALA A 54 5.31 11.84 -22.57
C ALA A 54 6.17 13.03 -23.01
N ALA A 55 7.47 12.83 -23.15
CA ALA A 55 8.35 13.74 -23.86
C ALA A 55 8.99 12.95 -25.01
N SER A 56 8.46 13.16 -26.21
CA SER A 56 9.14 12.84 -27.45
C SER A 56 10.23 13.89 -27.69
N ALA A 57 11.45 13.45 -27.98
CA ALA A 57 12.50 14.28 -28.57
C ALA A 57 13.10 13.53 -29.79
N PRO A 58 13.52 14.27 -30.84
CA PRO A 58 13.87 13.66 -32.11
C PRO A 58 15.28 13.08 -32.12
N ALA A 59 15.47 12.06 -32.96
CA ALA A 59 16.74 11.42 -33.23
C ALA A 59 17.59 12.25 -34.22
N THR A 60 18.87 12.45 -33.90
CA THR A 60 19.94 12.55 -34.90
C THR A 60 21.20 11.88 -34.37
N ALA A 61 21.73 10.95 -35.18
CA ALA A 61 22.90 10.14 -34.91
C ALA A 61 24.21 10.84 -35.31
N ALA A 62 25.29 10.61 -34.57
CA ALA A 62 26.66 10.56 -35.11
C ALA A 62 27.61 9.75 -34.19
N SER A 63 28.06 8.62 -34.73
CA SER A 63 29.27 7.79 -34.53
C SER A 63 30.15 7.83 -33.26
N ALA A 64 30.41 6.60 -32.78
CA ALA A 64 31.34 6.07 -31.77
C ALA A 64 32.85 6.23 -32.12
N PRO A 65 33.86 5.60 -31.42
CA PRO A 65 33.78 4.62 -30.32
C PRO A 65 34.86 4.71 -29.21
N ALA A 66 34.62 4.03 -28.07
CA ALA A 66 35.69 3.39 -27.29
C ALA A 66 35.17 2.23 -26.42
N LYS A 67 35.98 1.18 -26.41
CA LYS A 67 35.77 -0.21 -25.99
C LYS A 67 35.88 -0.38 -24.46
N ALA A 68 34.95 -1.10 -23.84
CA ALA A 68 35.21 -1.86 -22.62
C ALA A 68 34.25 -3.05 -22.54
N ALA A 69 34.83 -4.24 -22.45
CA ALA A 69 34.10 -5.50 -22.29
C ALA A 69 33.50 -5.59 -20.88
N SER A 70 32.21 -5.89 -20.80
CA SER A 70 31.56 -6.41 -19.59
C SER A 70 30.44 -7.35 -20.02
N ALA A 71 30.34 -8.47 -19.31
CA ALA A 71 29.50 -9.62 -19.64
C ALA A 71 28.07 -9.22 -20.01
N ALA A 72 27.62 -9.69 -21.17
CA ALA A 72 26.28 -9.45 -21.68
C ALA A 72 25.25 -10.02 -20.71
N ALA A 73 24.56 -9.14 -19.98
CA ALA A 73 23.26 -9.45 -19.42
C ALA A 73 22.37 -9.94 -20.58
N PRO A 74 21.51 -10.97 -20.38
CA PRO A 74 20.62 -11.42 -21.43
C PRO A 74 19.81 -10.23 -21.92
N ALA A 75 19.93 -9.92 -23.20
CA ALA A 75 19.16 -8.88 -23.86
C ALA A 75 17.69 -9.14 -23.55
N ILE A 76 17.07 -8.24 -22.78
CA ILE A 76 15.63 -8.24 -22.60
C ILE A 76 15.07 -8.13 -24.02
N ALA A 77 14.47 -9.22 -24.50
CA ALA A 77 13.79 -9.26 -25.79
C ALA A 77 12.89 -8.03 -25.84
N ARG A 78 13.10 -7.17 -26.85
CA ARG A 78 12.22 -6.03 -27.12
C ARG A 78 10.79 -6.57 -27.04
N PRO A 79 9.92 -5.99 -26.19
CA PRO A 79 8.54 -6.45 -26.13
C PRO A 79 7.98 -6.40 -27.55
N ASP A 80 7.33 -7.48 -27.97
CA ASP A 80 6.65 -7.54 -29.25
C ASP A 80 5.78 -6.27 -29.39
N PRO A 81 5.72 -5.64 -30.57
CA PRO A 81 4.90 -4.44 -30.74
C PRO A 81 3.45 -4.80 -30.38
N GLU A 82 2.96 -4.29 -29.25
CA GLU A 82 1.56 -4.41 -28.86
C GLU A 82 0.72 -3.91 -30.04
N ALA A 83 -0.25 -4.72 -30.47
CA ALA A 83 -1.14 -4.36 -31.56
C ALA A 83 -1.77 -2.97 -31.29
N PRO A 84 -1.99 -2.13 -32.32
CA PRO A 84 -2.55 -0.81 -32.12
C PRO A 84 -3.87 -0.87 -31.35
N VAL A 85 -3.91 -0.22 -30.18
CA VAL A 85 -5.11 -0.16 -29.34
C VAL A 85 -6.21 0.58 -30.10
N ALA A 86 -7.41 -0.01 -30.17
CA ALA A 86 -8.54 0.62 -30.82
C ALA A 86 -8.83 2.01 -30.21
N PRO A 87 -8.98 3.09 -31.00
CA PRO A 87 -9.16 4.44 -30.46
C PRO A 87 -10.35 4.59 -29.49
N ALA A 88 -11.42 3.80 -29.68
CA ALA A 88 -12.56 3.80 -28.78
C ALA A 88 -12.22 3.24 -27.39
N LEU A 89 -11.42 2.17 -27.33
CA LEU A 89 -10.93 1.58 -26.09
C LEU A 89 -9.98 2.55 -25.36
N GLN A 90 -9.09 3.21 -26.09
CA GLN A 90 -8.20 4.21 -25.50
C GLN A 90 -9.01 5.34 -24.83
N ARG A 91 -10.02 5.88 -25.54
CA ARG A 91 -10.88 6.95 -25.00
C ARG A 91 -11.63 6.51 -23.74
N SER A 92 -12.29 5.34 -23.77
CA SER A 92 -13.06 4.85 -22.63
C SER A 92 -12.18 4.60 -21.40
N TYR A 93 -10.96 4.10 -21.62
CA TYR A 93 -9.97 3.91 -20.55
C TYR A 93 -9.51 5.26 -19.96
N ASP A 94 -9.26 6.25 -20.80
CA ASP A 94 -8.87 7.59 -20.36
C ASP A 94 -9.98 8.31 -19.59
N ASP A 95 -11.24 8.14 -20.00
CA ASP A 95 -12.42 8.63 -19.28
C ASP A 95 -12.53 7.97 -17.90
N ALA A 96 -12.40 6.65 -17.82
CA ALA A 96 -12.43 5.92 -16.55
C ALA A 96 -11.31 6.40 -15.60
N ARG A 97 -10.10 6.63 -16.11
CA ARG A 97 -8.99 7.20 -15.33
C ARG A 97 -9.24 8.64 -14.92
N ARG A 98 -9.90 9.46 -15.75
CA ARG A 98 -10.31 10.82 -15.37
C ARG A 98 -11.32 10.79 -14.22
N ALA A 99 -12.32 9.92 -14.29
CA ALA A 99 -13.30 9.73 -13.22
C ALA A 99 -12.61 9.30 -11.90
N LEU A 100 -11.68 8.33 -11.97
CA LEU A 100 -10.92 7.87 -10.82
C LEU A 100 -10.09 8.99 -10.16
N ARG A 101 -9.39 9.80 -10.97
CA ARG A 101 -8.61 10.94 -10.47
C ARG A 101 -9.50 12.03 -9.86
N ALA A 102 -10.70 12.22 -10.40
CA ALA A 102 -11.69 13.15 -9.88
C ALA A 102 -12.46 12.63 -8.65
N GLY A 103 -12.13 11.43 -8.16
CA GLY A 103 -12.77 10.84 -6.99
C GLY A 103 -14.16 10.23 -7.24
N ARG A 104 -14.61 10.17 -8.50
CA ARG A 104 -15.90 9.56 -8.88
C ARG A 104 -15.74 8.04 -8.96
N MET A 105 -15.62 7.40 -7.80
CA MET A 105 -15.27 5.98 -7.69
C MET A 105 -16.27 5.06 -8.37
N ASP A 106 -17.58 5.27 -8.16
CA ASP A 106 -18.60 4.40 -8.74
C ASP A 106 -18.65 4.47 -10.28
N GLU A 107 -18.40 5.65 -10.83
CA GLU A 107 -18.30 5.85 -12.29
C GLU A 107 -17.08 5.12 -12.85
N ALA A 108 -15.92 5.31 -12.21
CA ALA A 108 -14.69 4.63 -12.60
C ALA A 108 -14.81 3.11 -12.48
N GLU A 109 -15.42 2.60 -11.41
CA GLU A 109 -15.63 1.16 -11.19
C GLU A 109 -16.48 0.56 -12.30
N ARG A 110 -17.63 1.17 -12.62
CA ARG A 110 -18.50 0.70 -13.72
C ARG A 110 -17.76 0.73 -15.05
N ALA A 111 -17.01 1.79 -15.33
CA ALA A 111 -16.27 1.92 -16.57
C ALA A 111 -15.17 0.85 -16.70
N PHE A 112 -14.36 0.64 -15.67
CA PHE A 112 -13.31 -0.39 -15.72
C PHE A 112 -13.89 -1.81 -15.76
N LYS A 113 -15.02 -2.08 -15.08
CA LYS A 113 -15.73 -3.36 -15.23
C LYS A 113 -16.19 -3.59 -16.67
N ALA A 114 -16.79 -2.58 -17.31
CA ALA A 114 -17.22 -2.69 -18.70
C ALA A 114 -16.04 -2.92 -19.66
N ILE A 115 -14.90 -2.22 -19.44
CA ILE A 115 -13.69 -2.42 -20.24
C ILE A 115 -13.13 -3.84 -20.05
N ALA A 116 -13.06 -4.33 -18.82
CA ALA A 116 -12.57 -5.69 -18.52
C ALA A 116 -13.48 -6.77 -19.13
N GLN A 117 -14.80 -6.58 -19.11
CA GLN A 117 -15.76 -7.50 -19.73
C GLN A 117 -15.63 -7.54 -21.25
N ALA A 118 -15.44 -6.38 -21.89
CA ALA A 118 -15.29 -6.29 -23.34
C ALA A 118 -13.91 -6.73 -23.84
N ASN A 119 -12.88 -6.69 -22.97
CA ASN A 119 -11.48 -6.96 -23.31
C ASN A 119 -10.82 -7.80 -22.20
N PRO A 120 -11.11 -9.11 -22.13
CA PRO A 120 -10.73 -9.97 -21.01
C PRO A 120 -9.22 -10.25 -20.89
N ASP A 121 -8.44 -9.87 -21.89
CA ASP A 121 -6.99 -9.99 -21.97
C ASP A 121 -6.23 -8.77 -21.39
N LEU A 122 -6.94 -7.67 -21.10
CA LEU A 122 -6.32 -6.45 -20.59
C LEU A 122 -6.13 -6.50 -19.06
N GLY A 123 -4.87 -6.46 -18.62
CA GLY A 123 -4.54 -6.33 -17.19
C GLY A 123 -4.83 -4.93 -16.60
N GLY A 124 -4.85 -3.89 -17.45
CA GLY A 124 -4.99 -2.49 -17.03
C GLY A 124 -6.29 -2.19 -16.27
N PRO A 125 -7.47 -2.61 -16.76
CA PRO A 125 -8.74 -2.44 -16.05
C PRO A 125 -8.74 -3.09 -14.67
N HIS A 126 -8.26 -4.34 -14.57
CA HIS A 126 -8.14 -5.07 -13.30
C HIS A 126 -7.24 -4.34 -12.31
N ALA A 127 -6.10 -3.80 -12.75
CA ALA A 127 -5.23 -3.01 -11.87
C ALA A 127 -5.92 -1.76 -11.29
N ASN A 128 -6.75 -1.08 -12.08
CA ASN A 128 -7.51 0.09 -11.60
C ASN A 128 -8.67 -0.30 -10.69
N LEU A 129 -9.38 -1.40 -10.97
CA LEU A 129 -10.38 -1.97 -10.05
C LEU A 129 -9.75 -2.34 -8.72
N GLY A 130 -8.55 -2.91 -8.75
CA GLY A 130 -7.75 -3.17 -7.56
C GLY A 130 -7.49 -1.92 -6.71
N VAL A 131 -7.13 -0.80 -7.35
CA VAL A 131 -6.94 0.49 -6.66
C VAL A 131 -8.25 1.03 -6.10
N ILE A 132 -9.36 0.93 -6.85
CA ILE A 132 -10.70 1.37 -6.42
C ILE A 132 -11.14 0.60 -5.18
N TYR A 133 -11.08 -0.74 -5.23
CA TYR A 133 -11.46 -1.57 -4.08
C TYR A 133 -10.56 -1.35 -2.88
N ARG A 134 -9.26 -1.13 -3.09
CA ARG A 134 -8.34 -0.76 -2.00
C ARG A 134 -8.75 0.55 -1.33
N GLN A 135 -9.12 1.57 -2.09
CA GLN A 135 -9.59 2.85 -1.55
C GLN A 135 -10.94 2.72 -0.82
N ALA A 136 -11.78 1.76 -1.22
CA ALA A 136 -13.00 1.40 -0.53
C ALA A 136 -12.78 0.44 0.67
N ASN A 137 -11.52 0.17 1.06
CA ASN A 137 -11.13 -0.78 2.10
C ASN A 137 -11.61 -2.24 1.85
N LYS A 138 -11.94 -2.57 0.60
CA LYS A 138 -12.28 -3.92 0.13
C LYS A 138 -11.01 -4.65 -0.30
N LEU A 139 -10.16 -4.94 0.69
CA LEU A 139 -8.82 -5.44 0.44
C LEU A 139 -8.79 -6.83 -0.26
N PRO A 140 -9.65 -7.81 0.10
CA PRO A 140 -9.68 -9.10 -0.60
C PRO A 140 -10.02 -8.97 -2.09
N GLU A 141 -11.01 -8.16 -2.43
CA GLU A 141 -11.40 -7.87 -3.81
C GLU A 141 -10.28 -7.14 -4.55
N SER A 142 -9.61 -6.19 -3.88
CA SER A 142 -8.43 -5.52 -4.44
C SER A 142 -7.34 -6.52 -4.81
N ALA A 143 -7.03 -7.46 -3.93
CA ALA A 143 -6.01 -8.48 -4.17
C ALA A 143 -6.40 -9.36 -5.36
N GLY A 144 -7.66 -9.82 -5.43
CA GLY A 144 -8.14 -10.65 -6.54
C GLY A 144 -8.02 -9.97 -7.91
N GLU A 145 -8.38 -8.68 -7.99
CA GLU A 145 -8.23 -7.90 -9.23
C GLU A 145 -6.75 -7.69 -9.59
N LEU A 146 -5.89 -7.38 -8.63
CA LEU A 146 -4.47 -7.18 -8.88
C LEU A 146 -3.74 -8.48 -9.25
N GLU A 147 -4.15 -9.60 -8.65
CA GLU A 147 -3.70 -10.93 -9.03
C GLU A 147 -4.10 -11.27 -10.47
N GLN A 148 -5.30 -10.87 -10.91
CA GLN A 148 -5.70 -11.00 -12.32
C GLN A 148 -4.84 -10.11 -13.23
N ALA A 149 -4.56 -8.87 -12.83
CA ALA A 149 -3.71 -7.97 -13.60
C ALA A 149 -2.30 -8.53 -13.83
N VAL A 150 -1.66 -9.08 -12.78
CA VAL A 150 -0.32 -9.71 -12.93
C VAL A 150 -0.35 -11.02 -13.72
N ARG A 151 -1.45 -11.78 -13.67
CA ARG A 151 -1.62 -12.98 -14.54
C ARG A 151 -1.68 -12.58 -16.02
N LEU A 152 -2.43 -11.53 -16.34
CA LEU A 152 -2.61 -11.05 -17.71
C LEU A 152 -1.36 -10.38 -18.26
N ASN A 153 -0.64 -9.60 -17.45
CA ASN A 153 0.64 -9.02 -17.84
C ASN A 153 1.69 -9.17 -16.71
N PRO A 154 2.46 -10.28 -16.71
CA PRO A 154 3.45 -10.56 -15.68
C PRO A 154 4.75 -9.76 -15.82
N LYS A 155 4.84 -8.89 -16.85
CA LYS A 155 5.99 -8.01 -17.09
C LYS A 155 5.73 -6.56 -16.67
N GLN A 156 4.53 -6.22 -16.20
CA GLN A 156 4.19 -4.87 -15.77
C GLN A 156 4.56 -4.65 -14.28
N PRO A 157 5.66 -3.95 -13.95
CA PRO A 157 6.09 -3.73 -12.56
C PRO A 157 5.07 -2.98 -11.70
N LEU A 158 4.28 -2.10 -12.31
CA LEU A 158 3.24 -1.33 -11.61
C LEU A 158 2.20 -2.24 -10.94
N TYR A 159 1.81 -3.36 -11.57
CA TYR A 159 0.80 -4.26 -11.04
C TYR A 159 1.31 -4.97 -9.78
N PHE A 160 2.56 -5.42 -9.79
CA PHE A 160 3.21 -5.99 -8.61
C PHE A 160 3.36 -4.97 -7.48
N ASN A 161 3.70 -3.71 -7.78
CA ASN A 161 3.74 -2.67 -6.75
C ASN A 161 2.38 -2.45 -6.09
N GLN A 162 1.30 -2.36 -6.88
CA GLN A 162 -0.05 -2.20 -6.32
C GLN A 162 -0.47 -3.43 -5.50
N LEU A 163 -0.15 -4.63 -5.98
CA LEU A 163 -0.41 -5.87 -5.26
C LEU A 163 0.33 -5.92 -3.91
N GLY A 164 1.60 -5.48 -3.89
CA GLY A 164 2.37 -5.36 -2.66
C GLY A 164 1.76 -4.38 -1.66
N ILE A 165 1.23 -3.24 -2.13
CA ILE A 165 0.52 -2.27 -1.28
C ILE A 165 -0.71 -2.92 -0.67
N THR A 166 -1.52 -3.62 -1.46
CA THR A 166 -2.72 -4.32 -0.99
C THR A 166 -2.37 -5.40 0.03
N TYR A 167 -1.40 -6.27 -0.25
CA TYR A 167 -0.98 -7.30 0.69
C TYR A 167 -0.43 -6.73 2.00
N ARG A 168 0.32 -5.62 1.95
CA ARG A 168 0.78 -4.94 3.17
C ARG A 168 -0.39 -4.43 4.01
N GLN A 169 -1.41 -3.83 3.37
CA GLN A 169 -2.62 -3.38 4.08
C GLN A 169 -3.44 -4.55 4.67
N GLN A 170 -3.35 -5.75 4.09
CA GLN A 170 -3.92 -6.97 4.65
C GLN A 170 -3.07 -7.63 5.74
N GLY A 171 -1.88 -7.11 6.05
CA GLY A 171 -0.93 -7.74 6.96
C GLY A 171 -0.19 -8.96 6.38
N GLN A 172 -0.34 -9.25 5.09
CA GLN A 172 0.34 -10.35 4.39
C GLN A 172 1.76 -9.92 3.99
N PHE A 173 2.62 -9.68 4.98
CA PHE A 173 3.93 -9.03 4.76
C PHE A 173 4.88 -9.83 3.86
N THR A 174 4.90 -11.16 3.95
CA THR A 174 5.72 -11.99 3.05
C THR A 174 5.31 -11.79 1.59
N LYS A 175 4.01 -11.87 1.29
CA LYS A 175 3.51 -11.65 -0.08
C LYS A 175 3.74 -10.22 -0.55
N ALA A 176 3.63 -9.25 0.35
CA ALA A 176 3.90 -7.85 0.03
C ALA A 176 5.36 -7.67 -0.39
N LYS A 177 6.29 -8.24 0.37
CA LYS A 177 7.72 -8.25 0.07
C LYS A 177 7.98 -8.86 -1.31
N ASP A 178 7.49 -10.08 -1.55
CA ASP A 178 7.69 -10.79 -2.83
C ASP A 178 7.18 -9.97 -4.02
N ALA A 179 6.03 -9.32 -3.87
CA ALA A 179 5.46 -8.47 -4.92
C ALA A 179 6.32 -7.21 -5.16
N TYR A 180 6.82 -6.54 -4.13
CA TYR A 180 7.72 -5.40 -4.32
C TYR A 180 9.05 -5.81 -4.95
N GLU A 181 9.66 -6.90 -4.50
CA GLU A 181 10.90 -7.45 -5.09
C GLU A 181 10.69 -7.81 -6.55
N ARG A 182 9.53 -8.38 -6.90
CA ARG A 182 9.19 -8.67 -8.29
C ARG A 182 9.09 -7.40 -9.12
N ALA A 183 8.45 -6.34 -8.61
CA ALA A 183 8.38 -5.05 -9.29
C ALA A 183 9.78 -4.45 -9.54
N ILE A 184 10.66 -4.50 -8.53
CA ILE A 184 12.05 -4.03 -8.61
C ILE A 184 12.84 -4.85 -9.65
N SER A 185 12.63 -6.17 -9.71
CA SER A 185 13.32 -7.04 -10.66
C SER A 185 12.92 -6.79 -12.12
N LEU A 186 11.69 -6.33 -12.34
CA LEU A 186 11.15 -6.04 -13.67
C LEU A 186 11.60 -4.67 -14.18
N ASP A 187 11.72 -3.69 -13.28
CA ASP A 187 12.22 -2.35 -13.61
C ASP A 187 13.01 -1.77 -12.43
N ALA A 188 14.33 -1.78 -12.56
CA ALA A 188 15.24 -1.23 -11.56
C ALA A 188 15.18 0.30 -11.45
N GLY A 189 14.60 0.99 -12.44
CA GLY A 189 14.38 2.45 -12.43
C GLY A 189 13.05 2.85 -11.80
N TYR A 190 12.16 1.89 -11.49
CA TYR A 190 10.89 2.18 -10.86
C TYR A 190 11.07 2.37 -9.35
N ALA A 191 11.09 3.64 -8.92
CA ALA A 191 11.44 4.01 -7.55
C ALA A 191 10.35 3.63 -6.50
N ALA A 192 9.06 3.65 -6.87
CA ALA A 192 7.97 3.47 -5.91
C ALA A 192 7.99 2.14 -5.12
N PRO A 193 8.28 0.97 -5.74
CA PRO A 193 8.51 -0.27 -5.01
C PRO A 193 9.62 -0.21 -3.95
N LEU A 194 10.72 0.51 -4.21
CA LEU A 194 11.81 0.65 -3.24
C LEU A 194 11.33 1.41 -2.00
N LEU A 195 10.63 2.53 -2.20
CA LEU A 195 10.01 3.27 -1.09
C LEU A 195 9.05 2.38 -0.29
N ASN A 196 8.18 1.64 -0.98
CA ASN A 196 7.19 0.79 -0.33
C ASN A 196 7.82 -0.40 0.42
N LEU A 197 8.86 -1.01 -0.14
CA LEU A 197 9.60 -2.09 0.49
C LEU A 197 10.43 -1.58 1.69
N GLY A 198 11.02 -0.38 1.58
CA GLY A 198 11.66 0.28 2.72
C GLY A 198 10.69 0.52 3.88
N ILE A 199 9.49 1.02 3.59
CA ILE A 199 8.41 1.18 4.59
C ILE A 199 8.01 -0.17 5.20
N LEU A 200 7.95 -1.24 4.38
CA LEU A 200 7.63 -2.57 4.87
C LEU A 200 8.69 -3.06 5.87
N TYR A 201 9.97 -2.91 5.52
CA TYR A 201 11.08 -3.28 6.38
C TYR A 201 11.14 -2.48 7.68
N ASP A 202 10.94 -1.16 7.59
CA ASP A 202 11.01 -0.24 8.71
C ASP A 202 9.90 -0.49 9.73
N LEU A 203 8.65 -0.48 9.26
CA LEU A 203 7.48 -0.43 10.16
C LEU A 203 6.93 -1.79 10.57
N TYR A 204 7.15 -2.83 9.75
CA TYR A 204 6.48 -4.12 9.95
C TYR A 204 7.45 -5.28 10.18
N LEU A 205 8.61 -5.26 9.52
CA LEU A 205 9.62 -6.32 9.65
C LEU A 205 10.76 -5.97 10.61
N TRP A 206 10.85 -4.70 11.03
CA TRP A 206 11.87 -4.19 11.96
C TRP A 206 13.32 -4.44 11.49
N ASP A 207 13.53 -4.48 10.18
CA ASP A 207 14.83 -4.64 9.55
C ASP A 207 15.37 -3.27 9.10
N VAL A 208 16.02 -2.58 10.03
CA VAL A 208 16.56 -1.23 9.83
C VAL A 208 17.61 -1.20 8.71
N ALA A 209 18.39 -2.27 8.56
CA ALA A 209 19.45 -2.35 7.55
C ALA A 209 18.83 -2.42 6.14
N GLN A 210 17.87 -3.32 5.94
CA GLN A 210 17.16 -3.42 4.66
C GLN A 210 16.32 -2.18 4.36
N ALA A 211 15.66 -1.59 5.37
CA ALA A 211 14.94 -0.33 5.20
C ALA A 211 15.86 0.80 4.70
N GLY A 212 17.05 0.93 5.31
CA GLY A 212 18.06 1.90 4.91
C GLY A 212 18.56 1.71 3.48
N ASP A 213 18.83 0.46 3.07
CA ASP A 213 19.23 0.14 1.68
C ASP A 213 18.14 0.55 0.68
N MET A 214 16.89 0.15 0.94
CA MET A 214 15.76 0.46 0.06
C MET A 214 15.55 1.98 -0.09
N TYR A 215 15.58 2.72 1.01
CA TYR A 215 15.44 4.18 0.97
C TYR A 215 16.62 4.85 0.26
N GLY A 216 17.85 4.36 0.46
CA GLY A 216 19.03 4.87 -0.26
C GLY A 216 18.90 4.70 -1.78
N ARG A 217 18.47 3.51 -2.22
CA ARG A 217 18.22 3.22 -3.65
C ARG A 217 17.08 4.07 -4.20
N TYR A 218 15.99 4.28 -3.45
CA TYR A 218 14.90 5.18 -3.84
C TYR A 218 15.39 6.63 -4.05
N LEU A 219 16.19 7.15 -3.13
CA LEU A 219 16.74 8.51 -3.23
C LEU A 219 17.69 8.65 -4.43
N ALA A 220 18.47 7.62 -4.75
CA ALA A 220 19.34 7.61 -5.94
C ALA A 220 18.55 7.71 -7.25
N LEU A 221 17.31 7.21 -7.29
CA LEU A 221 16.40 7.29 -8.44
C LEU A 221 15.52 8.54 -8.45
N THR A 222 15.63 9.40 -7.44
CA THR A 222 14.81 10.61 -7.31
C THR A 222 15.70 11.86 -7.34
N PRO A 223 16.18 12.30 -8.53
CA PRO A 223 16.97 13.53 -8.65
C PRO A 223 16.17 14.73 -8.16
N GLY A 224 16.75 15.53 -7.25
CA GLY A 224 16.04 16.56 -6.48
C GLY A 224 15.67 16.13 -5.06
N GLY A 225 15.76 14.83 -4.77
CA GLY A 225 15.63 14.24 -3.44
C GLY A 225 14.20 14.13 -2.92
N ASP A 226 14.09 13.58 -1.71
CA ASP A 226 12.86 13.48 -0.94
C ASP A 226 13.22 13.80 0.53
N ALA A 227 12.85 14.99 0.99
CA ALA A 227 13.22 15.48 2.32
C ALA A 227 12.64 14.61 3.44
N THR A 228 11.50 13.96 3.20
CA THR A 228 10.86 13.08 4.18
C THR A 228 11.67 11.80 4.31
N VAL A 229 11.98 11.15 3.19
CA VAL A 229 12.77 9.91 3.21
C VAL A 229 14.19 10.16 3.67
N THR A 230 14.77 11.33 3.37
CA THR A 230 16.08 11.74 3.90
C THR A 230 16.09 11.79 5.43
N LYS A 231 15.03 12.32 6.04
CA LYS A 231 14.87 12.33 7.50
C LYS A 231 14.71 10.92 8.05
N TRP A 232 13.94 10.06 7.39
CA TRP A 232 13.81 8.65 7.81
C TRP A 232 15.15 7.92 7.80
N VAL A 233 15.95 8.10 6.74
CA VAL A 233 17.30 7.52 6.67
C VAL A 233 18.21 8.03 7.79
N ALA A 234 18.14 9.33 8.13
CA ALA A 234 18.90 9.88 9.24
C ALA A 234 18.45 9.31 10.59
N ASP A 235 17.14 9.17 10.80
CA ASP A 235 16.56 8.58 12.00
C ASP A 235 16.93 7.11 12.17
N LEU A 236 16.86 6.31 11.10
CA LEU A 236 17.23 4.88 11.11
C LEU A 236 18.67 4.65 11.60
N LYS A 237 19.62 5.52 11.25
CA LYS A 237 21.03 5.43 11.71
C LYS A 237 21.17 5.56 13.23
N ASN A 238 20.22 6.25 13.87
CA ASN A 238 20.23 6.48 15.31
C ASN A 238 19.42 5.43 16.08
N ARG A 239 18.63 4.58 15.40
CA ARG A 239 17.85 3.53 16.07
C ARG A 239 18.76 2.37 16.47
N LYS A 240 18.74 2.02 17.76
CA LYS A 240 19.23 0.71 18.19
C LYS A 240 18.27 -0.33 17.64
N GLN A 241 18.77 -1.24 16.80
CA GLN A 241 17.94 -2.31 16.27
C GLN A 241 17.39 -3.13 17.45
N PRO A 242 16.06 -3.27 17.59
CA PRO A 242 15.53 -4.15 18.61
C PRO A 242 16.04 -5.56 18.31
N ALA A 243 16.44 -6.30 19.35
CA ALA A 243 16.82 -7.70 19.22
C ALA A 243 15.73 -8.40 18.41
N ALA A 244 16.12 -9.00 17.27
CA ALA A 244 15.24 -9.47 16.20
C ALA A 244 13.87 -9.91 16.75
N ALA A 245 12.85 -9.07 16.53
CA ALA A 245 11.49 -9.42 16.90
C ALA A 245 11.15 -10.67 16.08
N ALA A 246 10.98 -11.79 16.76
CA ALA A 246 10.49 -13.02 16.15
C ALA A 246 9.28 -12.65 15.30
N ALA A 247 9.36 -12.97 14.00
CA ALA A 247 8.31 -12.71 13.03
C ALA A 247 6.94 -13.04 13.65
N PRO A 248 5.90 -12.21 13.46
CA PRO A 248 4.59 -12.50 14.02
C PRO A 248 4.19 -13.91 13.57
N ALA A 249 4.14 -14.82 14.54
CA ALA A 249 3.73 -16.19 14.32
C ALA A 249 2.40 -16.15 13.59
N ALA A 250 2.38 -16.76 12.40
CA ALA A 250 1.20 -16.87 11.56
C ALA A 250 -0.01 -17.14 12.45
N ALA A 251 -1.02 -16.27 12.36
CA ALA A 251 -2.32 -16.48 12.97
C ALA A 251 -2.82 -17.85 12.48
N ALA A 252 -2.63 -18.85 13.34
CA ALA A 252 -3.04 -20.21 13.08
C ALA A 252 -4.54 -20.17 12.86
N SER A 253 -4.92 -20.55 11.66
CA SER A 253 -6.26 -20.95 11.27
C SER A 253 -6.85 -21.79 12.39
N ARG A 254 -7.74 -21.17 13.17
CA ARG A 254 -8.63 -21.86 14.08
C ARG A 254 -9.52 -22.71 13.20
N LYS A 255 -9.11 -23.95 12.97
CA LYS A 255 -9.95 -24.99 12.40
C LYS A 255 -11.13 -25.14 13.34
N GLU A 256 -12.27 -24.59 12.97
CA GLU A 256 -13.54 -25.12 13.44
C GLU A 256 -13.61 -26.55 12.92
N LYS A 257 -13.47 -27.49 13.86
CA LYS A 257 -13.81 -28.90 13.64
C LYS A 257 -15.35 -28.97 13.53
N PRO A 258 -15.88 -29.90 12.71
CA PRO A 258 -17.26 -29.91 12.25
C PRO A 258 -18.27 -30.20 13.36
#